data_AF-A0A2A9A4H9-F1
#
_entry.id   AF-A0A2A9A4H9-F1
#
_cell.length_a   1.000
_cell.length_b   1.000
_cell.length_c   1.000
_cell.angle_alpha   90.00
_cell.angle_beta   90.00
_cell.angle_gamma   90.00
#
_symmetry.space_group_name_H-M   'P 1'
#
loop_
_entity.id
_entity.type
_entity.pdbx_description
1 polymer ?
#
loop_
_entity_poly.entity_id
_entity_poly.type
_entity_poly.pdbx_seq_one_letter_code
_entity_poly.pdbx_strand_id
1 'polypeptide(L)'
;MKNHTKGSKGQLLQTNKKWSHLRQNQRKIISTLLKEAYIEKIKVHNRRLKPREHEDFLESVMSKIYNREIWIPDYEVEKYYKGKINKWYNKHIALEEKNDKEEKI
;
A
#
# COMPACT_ATOMS: atom_id res chain seq x y z
N MET A 1 -25.94 3.78 -12.25
CA MET A 1 -24.81 2.83 -12.22
C MET A 1 -24.83 2.06 -10.90
N LYS A 2 -24.55 0.75 -10.91
CA LYS A 2 -24.56 -0.07 -9.67
C LYS A 2 -23.24 0.12 -8.93
N ASN A 3 -23.30 0.49 -7.66
CA ASN A 3 -22.13 0.76 -6.81
C ASN A 3 -21.84 -0.40 -5.84
N HIS A 4 -22.31 -1.61 -6.19
CA HIS A 4 -22.25 -2.77 -5.33
C HIS A 4 -21.94 -4.02 -6.16
N THR A 5 -21.08 -4.87 -5.62
CA THR A 5 -20.78 -6.21 -6.13
C THR A 5 -21.15 -7.26 -5.08
N LYS A 6 -21.36 -8.52 -5.51
CA LYS A 6 -21.61 -9.63 -4.59
C LYS A 6 -20.26 -10.26 -4.22
N GLY A 7 -19.96 -10.30 -2.93
CA GLY A 7 -18.77 -10.97 -2.40
C GLY A 7 -18.82 -12.48 -2.57
N SER A 8 -17.68 -13.13 -2.38
CA SER A 8 -17.54 -14.61 -2.42
C SER A 8 -18.46 -15.32 -1.41
N LYS A 9 -18.74 -14.68 -0.27
CA LYS A 9 -19.68 -15.17 0.77
C LYS A 9 -21.12 -14.69 0.58
N GLY A 10 -21.44 -14.06 -0.55
CA GLY A 10 -22.79 -13.59 -0.88
C GLY A 10 -23.20 -12.22 -0.32
N GLN A 11 -22.35 -11.55 0.46
CA GLN A 11 -22.62 -10.18 0.93
C GLN A 11 -22.59 -9.13 -0.19
N LEU A 12 -23.36 -8.04 -0.05
CA LEU A 12 -23.26 -6.86 -0.92
C LEU A 12 -22.09 -5.97 -0.48
N LEU A 13 -21.16 -5.71 -1.40
CA LEU A 13 -19.94 -4.94 -1.18
C LEU A 13 -19.97 -3.66 -2.00
N GLN A 14 -19.87 -2.50 -1.34
CA GLN A 14 -19.80 -1.21 -2.03
C GLN A 14 -18.49 -1.08 -2.81
N THR A 15 -18.59 -0.77 -4.10
CA THR A 15 -17.45 -0.60 -5.01
C THR A 15 -16.92 0.83 -5.06
N ASN A 16 -17.71 1.83 -4.64
CA ASN A 16 -17.34 3.25 -4.61
C ASN A 16 -16.83 3.73 -3.24
N LYS A 17 -16.19 2.84 -2.48
CA LYS A 17 -15.85 3.08 -1.08
C LYS A 17 -14.70 4.07 -0.92
N LYS A 18 -14.94 5.23 -0.31
CA LYS A 18 -13.88 6.18 0.06
C LYS A 18 -12.96 5.62 1.14
N TRP A 19 -11.70 6.06 1.17
CA TRP A 19 -10.74 5.68 2.22
C TRP A 19 -11.27 5.94 3.64
N SER A 20 -11.98 7.03 3.85
CA SER A 20 -12.60 7.38 5.14
C SER A 20 -13.65 6.38 5.61
N HIS A 21 -14.31 5.67 4.68
CA HIS A 21 -15.33 4.67 4.99
C HIS A 21 -14.72 3.29 5.30
N LEU A 22 -13.41 3.11 5.18
CA LEU A 22 -12.74 1.88 5.58
C LEU A 22 -12.66 1.77 7.11
N ARG A 23 -12.92 0.56 7.61
CA ARG A 23 -12.69 0.23 9.02
C ARG A 23 -11.21 0.45 9.35
N GLN A 24 -10.91 0.81 10.60
CA GLN A 24 -9.52 1.07 11.01
C GLN A 24 -8.61 -0.14 10.74
N ASN A 25 -9.09 -1.36 10.96
CA ASN A 25 -8.35 -2.58 10.66
C ASN A 25 -8.05 -2.73 9.15
N GLN A 26 -9.01 -2.40 8.27
CA GLN A 26 -8.82 -2.43 6.81
C GLN A 26 -7.75 -1.42 6.39
N ARG A 27 -7.79 -0.19 6.93
CA ARG A 27 -6.77 0.84 6.67
C ARG A 27 -5.38 0.40 7.15
N LYS A 28 -5.29 -0.26 8.30
CA LYS A 28 -4.04 -0.84 8.82
C LYS A 28 -3.50 -1.91 7.86
N ILE A 29 -4.33 -2.86 7.44
CA ILE A 29 -3.95 -3.93 6.49
C ILE A 29 -3.42 -3.32 5.19
N ILE A 30 -4.15 -2.38 4.56
CA ILE A 30 -3.70 -1.74 3.32
C ILE A 30 -2.38 -1.00 3.54
N SER A 31 -2.27 -0.23 4.63
CA SER A 31 -1.04 0.51 4.94
C SER A 31 0.16 -0.41 5.14
N THR A 32 -0.02 -1.56 5.80
CA THR A 32 1.04 -2.54 6.03
C THR A 32 1.48 -3.16 4.71
N LEU A 33 0.53 -3.66 3.90
CA LEU A 33 0.83 -4.24 2.58
C LEU A 33 1.60 -3.29 1.67
N LEU A 34 1.15 -2.03 1.57
CA LEU A 34 1.83 -1.00 0.77
C LEU A 34 3.25 -0.73 1.28
N LYS A 35 3.41 -0.58 2.59
CA LYS A 35 4.69 -0.22 3.19
C LYS A 35 5.71 -1.36 3.04
N GLU A 36 5.32 -2.59 3.33
CA GLU A 36 6.19 -3.77 3.24
C GLU A 36 6.67 -3.99 1.81
N ALA A 37 5.73 -4.06 0.86
CA ALA A 37 6.08 -4.27 -0.54
C ALA A 37 6.92 -3.11 -1.12
N TYR A 38 6.69 -1.87 -0.67
CA TYR A 38 7.51 -0.73 -1.07
C TYR A 38 8.94 -0.84 -0.51
N ILE A 39 9.09 -1.20 0.77
CA ILE A 39 10.40 -1.36 1.42
C ILE A 39 11.19 -2.51 0.77
N GLU A 40 10.54 -3.62 0.42
CA GLU A 40 11.20 -4.72 -0.29
C GLU A 40 11.76 -4.25 -1.64
N LYS A 41 10.97 -3.50 -2.42
CA LYS A 41 11.40 -2.99 -3.73
C LYS A 41 12.56 -2.01 -3.63
N ILE A 42 12.53 -1.07 -2.68
CA ILE A 42 13.63 -0.11 -2.52
C ILE A 42 14.90 -0.79 -2.02
N LYS A 43 14.80 -1.84 -1.19
CA LYS A 43 15.96 -2.64 -0.75
C LYS A 43 16.62 -3.37 -1.91
N VAL A 44 15.82 -3.98 -2.80
CA VAL A 44 16.33 -4.70 -3.98
C VAL A 44 17.06 -3.76 -4.94
N HIS A 45 16.52 -2.56 -5.16
CA HIS A 45 17.09 -1.62 -6.12
C HIS A 45 18.09 -0.63 -5.53
N ASN A 46 18.16 -0.53 -4.19
CA ASN A 46 18.87 0.50 -3.43
C ASN A 46 18.59 1.95 -3.93
N ARG A 47 17.36 2.21 -4.37
CA ARG A 47 16.91 3.52 -4.86
C ARG A 47 15.39 3.66 -4.78
N ARG A 48 14.89 4.88 -5.01
CA ARG A 48 13.46 5.12 -5.23
C ARG A 48 12.97 4.40 -6.49
N LEU A 49 11.69 4.02 -6.47
CA LEU A 49 11.02 3.46 -7.64
C LEU A 49 10.81 4.53 -8.72
N LYS A 50 10.82 4.08 -9.98
CA LYS A 50 10.47 4.86 -11.17
C LYS A 50 8.96 4.93 -11.34
N PRO A 51 8.41 5.88 -12.12
CA PRO A 51 6.97 5.99 -12.38
C PRO A 51 6.30 4.67 -12.81
N ARG A 52 6.87 3.95 -13.78
CA ARG A 52 6.34 2.64 -14.21
C ARG A 52 6.38 1.57 -13.10
N GLU A 53 7.45 1.55 -12.31
CA GLU A 53 7.58 0.61 -11.20
C GLU A 53 6.53 0.86 -10.10
N HIS A 54 5.99 2.08 -10.00
CA HIS A 54 4.88 2.38 -9.10
C HIS A 54 3.55 1.80 -9.58
N GLU A 55 3.30 1.80 -10.89
CA GLU A 55 2.06 1.26 -11.48
C GLU A 55 1.99 -0.25 -11.26
N ASP A 56 3.05 -0.98 -11.66
CA ASP A 56 3.16 -2.43 -11.46
C ASP A 56 3.07 -2.82 -9.97
N PHE A 57 3.69 -2.01 -9.10
CA PHE A 57 3.63 -2.17 -7.66
C PHE A 57 2.20 -2.03 -7.12
N LEU A 58 1.48 -0.99 -7.55
CA LEU A 58 0.12 -0.73 -7.08
C LEU A 58 -0.82 -1.83 -7.54
N GLU A 59 -0.72 -2.29 -8.79
CA GLU A 59 -1.51 -3.40 -9.31
C GLU A 59 -1.35 -4.68 -8.47
N SER A 60 -0.10 -5.04 -8.14
CA SER A 60 0.20 -6.19 -7.29
C SER A 60 -0.40 -6.07 -5.89
N VAL A 61 -0.31 -4.89 -5.28
CA VAL A 61 -0.87 -4.64 -3.95
C VAL A 61 -2.40 -4.63 -3.99
N MET A 62 -3.01 -4.06 -5.04
CA MET A 62 -4.46 -4.07 -5.22
C MET A 62 -5.03 -5.48 -5.28
N SER A 63 -4.37 -6.39 -6.01
CA SER A 63 -4.75 -7.81 -6.02
C SER A 63 -4.75 -8.42 -4.61
N LYS A 64 -3.72 -8.14 -3.79
CA LYS A 64 -3.65 -8.58 -2.39
C LYS A 64 -4.75 -7.98 -1.51
N ILE A 65 -5.17 -6.74 -1.78
CA ILE A 65 -6.26 -6.05 -1.07
C ILE A 65 -7.60 -6.71 -1.40
N TYR A 66 -7.85 -7.00 -2.67
CA TYR A 66 -9.07 -7.67 -3.13
C TYR A 66 -9.17 -9.12 -2.62
N ASN A 67 -8.05 -9.85 -2.57
CA ASN A 67 -7.98 -11.18 -1.97
C ASN A 67 -8.34 -11.19 -0.47
N ARG A 68 -8.19 -10.05 0.22
CA ARG A 68 -8.60 -9.88 1.63
C ARG A 68 -10.05 -9.38 1.78
N GLU A 69 -10.85 -9.44 0.71
CA GLU A 69 -12.24 -8.97 0.63
C GLU A 69 -12.40 -7.47 0.99
N ILE A 70 -11.35 -6.67 0.79
CA ILE A 70 -11.41 -5.22 0.99
C ILE A 70 -11.64 -4.55 -0.36
N TRP A 71 -12.89 -4.14 -0.62
CA TRP A 71 -13.23 -3.41 -1.84
C TRP A 71 -13.07 -1.91 -1.64
N ILE A 72 -12.20 -1.30 -2.43
CA ILE A 72 -11.89 0.12 -2.47
C ILE A 72 -11.41 0.47 -3.88
N PRO A 73 -11.81 1.63 -4.45
CA PRO A 73 -11.29 2.06 -5.74
C PRO A 73 -9.78 2.25 -5.73
N ASP A 74 -9.13 1.85 -6.81
CA ASP A 74 -7.67 1.94 -7.00
C ASP A 74 -7.16 3.36 -6.75
N TYR A 75 -7.88 4.38 -7.24
CA TYR A 75 -7.50 5.79 -7.08
C TYR A 75 -7.43 6.24 -5.61
N GLU A 76 -8.23 5.65 -4.71
CA GLU A 76 -8.18 5.96 -3.28
C GLU A 76 -6.91 5.41 -2.64
N VAL A 77 -6.51 4.19 -3.04
CA VAL A 77 -5.29 3.53 -2.56
C VAL A 77 -4.06 4.24 -3.12
N GLU A 78 -4.07 4.59 -4.40
CA GLU A 78 -3.02 5.37 -5.05
C GLU A 78 -2.84 6.74 -4.39
N LYS A 79 -3.94 7.47 -4.14
CA LYS A 79 -3.90 8.76 -3.45
C LYS A 79 -3.29 8.64 -2.06
N TYR A 80 -3.70 7.63 -1.30
CA TYR A 80 -3.12 7.34 0.01
C TYR A 80 -1.62 7.03 -0.10
N TYR A 81 -1.23 6.17 -1.04
CA TYR A 81 0.14 5.76 -1.29
C TYR A 81 1.06 6.95 -1.62
N LYS A 82 0.65 7.79 -2.58
CA LYS A 82 1.38 9.00 -2.98
C LYS A 82 1.63 9.94 -1.79
N GLY A 83 0.68 10.04 -0.86
CA GLY A 83 0.84 10.82 0.37
C GLY A 83 1.77 10.20 1.42
N LYS A 84 2.12 8.91 1.31
CA LYS A 84 2.95 8.19 2.29
C LYS A 84 4.36 7.88 1.82
N ILE A 85 4.58 7.77 0.51
CA ILE A 85 5.84 7.29 -0.06
C ILE A 85 7.07 8.03 0.46
N ASN A 86 7.05 9.37 0.47
CA ASN A 86 8.18 10.18 0.94
C ASN A 86 8.49 9.92 2.42
N LYS A 87 7.45 9.79 3.25
CA LYS A 87 7.60 9.48 4.68
C LYS A 87 8.21 8.10 4.89
N TRP A 88 7.77 7.10 4.13
CA TRP A 88 8.32 5.75 4.24
C TRP A 88 9.76 5.66 3.77
N TYR A 89 10.08 6.31 2.64
CA TYR A 89 11.44 6.36 2.13
C TYR A 89 12.40 7.02 3.11
N ASN A 90 12.09 8.23 3.59
CA ASN A 90 12.95 8.95 4.53
C ASN A 90 13.15 8.17 5.84
N LYS A 91 12.09 7.51 6.33
CA LYS A 91 12.20 6.66 7.52
C LYS A 91 13.09 5.44 7.27
N HIS A 92 13.07 4.85 6.08
CA HIS A 92 13.94 3.73 5.74
C HIS A 92 15.41 4.18 5.71
N ILE A 93 15.73 5.25 4.98
CA ILE A 93 17.11 5.78 4.91
C ILE A 93 17.64 6.12 6.31
N ALA A 94 16.85 6.81 7.14
CA ALA A 94 17.27 7.14 8.50
C ALA A 94 17.44 5.92 9.43
N LEU A 95 16.86 4.76 9.10
CA LEU A 95 17.08 3.51 9.82
C LEU A 95 18.36 2.82 9.34
N GLU A 96 18.58 2.75 8.02
CA GLU A 96 19.82 2.21 7.45
C GLU A 96 21.04 3.01 7.95
N GLU A 97 20.98 4.35 7.93
CA GLU A 97 22.05 5.22 8.45
C GLU A 97 22.35 5.03 9.95
N LYS A 98 21.37 4.56 10.74
CA LYS A 98 21.58 4.26 12.16
C LYS A 98 22.23 2.90 12.33
N ASN A 99 21.75 1.89 11.61
CA ASN A 99 22.32 0.55 11.63
C ASN A 99 23.80 0.58 11.19
N ASP A 100 24.13 1.33 10.14
CA ASP A 100 25.51 1.52 9.66
C ASP A 100 26.45 2.17 10.70
N LYS A 101 25.91 2.96 11.62
CA LYS A 101 26.68 3.59 12.70
C LYS A 101 26.89 2.64 13.87
N GLU A 102 25.89 1.81 14.19
CA GLU A 102 25.95 0.81 15.25
C GLU A 102 26.89 -0.35 14.90
N GLU A 103 26.96 -0.76 13.63
CA GLU A 103 27.89 -1.81 13.17
C GLU A 103 29.37 -1.38 13.11
N LYS A 104 29.66 -0.07 13.25
CA LYS A 104 31.02 0.50 13.19
C LYS A 104 31.61 0.82 14.57
N ILE A 105 30.92 0.48 15.65
CA ILE A 105 31.35 0.63 17.06
C ILE A 105 31.74 -0.74 17.59
#